data_AF-A0A3M1XQQ6-F1
#
_entry.id   AF-A0A3M1XQQ6-F1
#
_cell.length_a   1.000
_cell.length_b   1.000
_cell.length_c   1.000
_cell.angle_alpha   90.00
_cell.angle_beta   90.00
_cell.angle_gamma   90.00
#
_symmetry.space_group_name_H-M   'P 1'
#
loop_
_entity.id
_entity.type
_entity.pdbx_description
1 polymer ?
#
loop_
_entity_poly.entity_id
_entity_poly.type
_entity_poly.pdbx_seq_one_letter_code
_entity_poly.pdbx_strand_id
1 'polypeptide(L)'
;MGFRKLNKVITEGFQLPFYFIHSTEPFFVTLAIEKIKELVPEEQLSFNLHQFDLSEGEADFGEIIDSANSPGFFQNSKFILLLHFERARKKEKEALLEYLKDPSPTTRLIIFSEKAPEAEIKSLLRSEQFISLELNQTQLRHWVKSLARQKGLDISEQIADLIITLT
;
A
#
# COMPACT_ATOMS: atom_id res chain seq x y z
N MET A 1 11.63 8.73 -6.27
CA MET A 1 11.95 7.30 -6.52
C MET A 1 10.81 6.38 -6.09
N GLY A 2 10.17 6.62 -4.94
CA GLY A 2 9.03 5.83 -4.44
C GLY A 2 7.90 5.59 -5.42
N PHE A 3 7.38 6.64 -6.05
CA PHE A 3 6.30 6.52 -7.04
C PHE A 3 6.64 5.68 -8.26
N ARG A 4 7.87 5.79 -8.79
CA ARG A 4 8.32 4.93 -9.90
C ARG A 4 8.32 3.47 -9.49
N LYS A 5 8.70 3.19 -8.25
CA LYS A 5 8.71 1.85 -7.68
C LYS A 5 7.29 1.32 -7.46
N LEU A 6 6.41 2.14 -6.89
CA LEU A 6 4.99 1.80 -6.74
C LEU A 6 4.36 1.49 -8.10
N ASN A 7 4.56 2.35 -9.10
CA ASN A 7 4.04 2.12 -10.45
C ASN A 7 4.60 0.84 -11.09
N LYS A 8 5.89 0.55 -10.86
CA LYS A 8 6.50 -0.70 -11.33
C LYS A 8 5.80 -1.91 -10.69
N VAL A 9 5.65 -1.91 -9.36
CA VAL A 9 5.01 -2.99 -8.61
C VAL A 9 3.53 -3.16 -9.00
N ILE A 10 2.80 -2.07 -9.22
CA ILE A 10 1.41 -2.10 -9.71
C ILE A 10 1.35 -2.70 -11.10
N THR A 11 2.21 -2.25 -12.03
CA THR A 11 2.25 -2.77 -13.41
C THR A 11 2.58 -4.26 -13.44
N GLU A 12 3.46 -4.70 -12.53
CA GLU A 12 3.82 -6.10 -12.36
C GLU A 12 2.78 -6.90 -11.57
N GLY A 13 1.74 -6.27 -10.99
CA GLY A 13 0.69 -6.96 -10.25
C GLY A 13 1.10 -7.48 -8.87
N PHE A 14 2.04 -6.82 -8.18
CA PHE A 14 2.51 -7.18 -6.83
C PHE A 14 2.99 -8.64 -6.73
N GLN A 15 4.09 -9.01 -7.39
CA GLN A 15 4.58 -10.40 -7.48
C GLN A 15 5.11 -11.02 -6.17
N LEU A 16 5.31 -10.24 -5.11
CA LEU A 16 5.83 -10.70 -3.82
C LEU A 16 4.72 -10.80 -2.75
N PRO A 17 4.83 -11.74 -1.80
CA PRO A 17 3.72 -12.05 -0.88
C PRO A 17 3.38 -10.91 0.08
N PHE A 18 4.30 -9.97 0.30
CA PHE A 18 4.00 -8.77 1.07
C PHE A 18 4.80 -7.55 0.63
N TYR A 19 4.26 -6.37 0.92
CA TYR A 19 4.85 -5.07 0.66
C TYR A 19 4.61 -4.14 1.86
N PHE A 20 5.55 -3.24 2.12
CA PHE A 20 5.43 -2.19 3.12
C PHE A 20 5.52 -0.83 2.42
N ILE A 21 4.43 -0.08 2.49
CA ILE A 21 4.29 1.25 1.93
C ILE A 21 4.32 2.25 3.08
N HIS A 22 5.39 3.04 3.13
CA HIS A 22 5.54 4.15 4.05
C HIS A 22 5.06 5.43 3.38
N SER A 23 4.10 6.13 3.97
CA SER A 23 3.61 7.44 3.49
C SER A 23 3.10 8.27 4.64
N THR A 24 3.60 9.50 4.79
CA THR A 24 3.05 10.50 5.71
C THR A 24 1.86 11.26 5.10
N GLU A 25 1.65 11.15 3.79
CA GLU A 25 0.60 11.84 3.04
C GLU A 25 -0.58 10.88 2.78
N PRO A 26 -1.78 11.15 3.34
CA PRO A 26 -2.96 10.29 3.16
C PRO A 26 -3.38 10.14 1.70
N PHE A 27 -3.20 11.21 0.91
CA PHE A 27 -3.52 11.23 -0.51
C PHE A 27 -2.82 10.10 -1.29
N PHE A 28 -1.57 9.79 -0.97
CA PHE A 28 -0.83 8.71 -1.65
C PHE A 28 -1.29 7.33 -1.23
N VAL A 29 -1.74 7.17 0.01
CA VAL A 29 -2.34 5.92 0.48
C VAL A 29 -3.63 5.67 -0.31
N THR A 30 -4.52 6.66 -0.37
CA THR A 30 -5.76 6.57 -1.17
C THR A 30 -5.49 6.26 -2.64
N LEU A 31 -4.54 6.96 -3.25
CA LEU A 31 -4.17 6.71 -4.64
C LEU A 31 -3.64 5.29 -4.87
N ALA A 32 -2.80 4.79 -3.97
CA ALA A 32 -2.28 3.42 -4.05
C ALA A 32 -3.41 2.39 -3.91
N ILE A 33 -4.34 2.59 -2.98
CA ILE A 33 -5.51 1.71 -2.78
C ILE A 33 -6.36 1.66 -4.06
N GLU A 34 -6.70 2.80 -4.65
CA GLU A 34 -7.48 2.84 -5.89
C GLU A 34 -6.77 2.11 -7.03
N LYS A 35 -5.44 2.26 -7.14
CA LYS A 35 -4.65 1.51 -8.12
C LYS A 35 -4.58 0.02 -7.86
N ILE A 36 -4.61 -0.42 -6.61
CA ILE A 36 -4.66 -1.85 -6.29
C ILE A 36 -6.05 -2.42 -6.62
N LYS A 37 -7.13 -1.67 -6.37
CA LYS A 37 -8.49 -2.08 -6.77
C LYS A 37 -8.60 -2.29 -8.28
N GLU A 38 -7.97 -1.43 -9.09
CA GLU A 38 -7.92 -1.59 -10.56
C GLU A 38 -7.26 -2.91 -11.03
N LEU A 39 -6.47 -3.58 -10.17
CA LEU A 39 -5.84 -4.87 -10.50
C LEU A 39 -6.77 -6.07 -10.32
N VAL A 40 -7.88 -5.89 -9.59
CA VAL A 40 -8.83 -6.96 -9.30
C VAL A 40 -10.11 -6.71 -10.09
N PRO A 41 -10.64 -7.71 -10.81
CA PRO A 41 -11.92 -7.57 -11.50
C PRO A 41 -13.03 -7.13 -10.54
N GLU A 42 -13.89 -6.22 -10.97
CA GLU A 42 -14.93 -5.59 -10.12
C GLU A 42 -15.82 -6.63 -9.43
N GLU A 43 -16.22 -7.67 -10.18
CA GLU A 43 -17.02 -8.80 -9.69
C GLU A 43 -16.33 -9.68 -8.63
N GLN A 44 -15.01 -9.53 -8.47
CA GLN A 44 -14.20 -10.30 -7.54
C GLN A 44 -13.67 -9.47 -6.37
N LEU A 45 -13.85 -8.14 -6.38
CA LEU A 45 -13.29 -7.23 -5.37
C LEU A 45 -13.67 -7.64 -3.95
N SER A 46 -14.94 -7.98 -3.70
CA SER A 46 -15.44 -8.37 -2.37
C SER A 46 -14.82 -9.66 -1.81
N PHE A 47 -14.28 -10.52 -2.68
CA PHE A 47 -13.69 -11.81 -2.29
C PHE A 47 -12.15 -11.79 -2.29
N ASN A 48 -11.57 -10.98 -3.17
CA ASN A 48 -10.14 -10.97 -3.43
C ASN A 48 -9.44 -9.70 -2.94
N LEU A 49 -10.17 -8.72 -2.40
CA LEU A 49 -9.59 -7.51 -1.78
C LEU A 49 -10.24 -7.26 -0.42
N HIS A 50 -9.45 -7.34 0.64
CA HIS A 50 -9.87 -7.00 2.00
C HIS A 50 -9.07 -5.82 2.51
N GLN A 51 -9.74 -4.88 3.17
CA GLN A 51 -9.12 -3.72 3.78
C GLN A 51 -9.38 -3.75 5.28
N PHE A 52 -8.32 -3.64 6.06
CA PHE A 52 -8.34 -3.55 7.51
C PHE A 52 -7.72 -2.23 7.92
N ASP A 53 -8.46 -1.42 8.66
CA ASP A 53 -8.03 -0.10 9.09
C ASP A 53 -7.83 -0.08 10.60
N LEU A 54 -6.58 0.12 11.05
CA LEU A 54 -6.24 0.18 12.48
C LEU A 54 -6.54 1.54 13.12
N SER A 55 -7.06 2.51 12.35
CA SER A 55 -7.50 3.79 12.88
C SER A 55 -8.88 3.73 13.53
N GLU A 56 -9.72 2.78 13.10
CA GLU A 56 -11.10 2.61 13.56
C GLU A 56 -11.23 1.35 14.44
N GLY A 57 -11.15 1.53 15.76
CA GLY A 57 -11.37 0.45 16.73
C GLY A 57 -10.18 -0.50 16.92
N GLU A 58 -10.43 -1.62 17.60
CA GLU A 58 -9.45 -2.71 17.73
C GLU A 58 -9.64 -3.66 16.55
N ALA A 59 -8.65 -3.73 15.65
CA ALA A 59 -8.68 -4.73 14.59
C ALA A 59 -8.26 -6.09 15.12
N ASP A 60 -9.00 -7.13 14.72
CA ASP A 60 -8.65 -8.51 15.06
C ASP A 60 -7.51 -9.00 14.13
N PHE A 61 -6.28 -8.95 14.64
CA PHE A 61 -5.13 -9.48 13.90
C PHE A 61 -5.22 -10.99 13.65
N GLY A 62 -5.99 -11.74 14.44
CA GLY A 62 -6.31 -13.13 14.15
C GLY A 62 -7.09 -13.24 12.84
N GLU A 63 -8.15 -12.44 12.68
CA GLU A 63 -8.93 -12.39 11.44
C GLU A 63 -8.08 -11.97 10.23
N ILE A 64 -7.19 -10.98 10.40
CA ILE A 64 -6.29 -10.52 9.34
C ILE A 64 -5.38 -11.66 8.87
N ILE A 65 -4.76 -12.37 9.81
CA ILE A 65 -3.83 -13.48 9.52
C ILE A 65 -4.57 -14.68 8.93
N ASP A 66 -5.74 -15.03 9.46
CA ASP A 66 -6.58 -16.11 8.95
C ASP A 66 -7.06 -15.81 7.52
N SER A 67 -7.45 -14.56 7.27
CA SER A 67 -7.78 -14.07 5.93
C SER A 67 -6.56 -14.14 5.00
N ALA A 68 -5.36 -13.83 5.50
CA ALA A 68 -4.13 -13.88 4.73
C ALA A 68 -3.67 -15.30 4.38
N ASN A 69 -3.92 -16.26 5.27
CA ASN A 69 -3.65 -17.68 5.04
C ASN A 69 -4.72 -18.36 4.17
N SER A 70 -5.91 -17.77 4.08
CA SER A 70 -6.98 -18.28 3.22
C SER A 70 -6.71 -17.95 1.76
N PRO A 71 -6.73 -18.93 0.84
CA PRO A 71 -6.49 -18.68 -0.58
C PRO A 71 -7.58 -17.78 -1.20
N GLY A 72 -7.19 -17.01 -2.22
CA GLY A 72 -8.11 -16.23 -3.03
C GLY A 72 -9.07 -17.10 -3.84
N PHE A 73 -10.19 -16.51 -4.26
CA PHE A 73 -11.17 -17.19 -5.11
C PHE A 73 -10.67 -17.24 -6.56
N PHE A 74 -11.04 -18.31 -7.27
CA PHE A 74 -10.73 -18.52 -8.70
C PHE A 74 -9.24 -18.57 -9.06
N GLN A 75 -8.38 -19.03 -8.14
CA GLN A 75 -6.91 -19.11 -8.34
C GLN A 75 -6.22 -17.74 -8.53
N ASN A 76 -6.93 -16.65 -8.24
CA ASN A 76 -6.36 -15.30 -8.30
C ASN A 76 -5.64 -14.94 -7.00
N SER A 77 -4.68 -14.01 -7.09
CA SER A 77 -4.02 -13.47 -5.92
C SER A 77 -5.01 -12.67 -5.07
N LYS A 78 -5.03 -12.95 -3.76
CA LYS A 78 -5.82 -12.21 -2.78
C LYS A 78 -5.03 -11.01 -2.27
N PHE A 79 -5.62 -9.83 -2.27
CA PHE A 79 -5.04 -8.61 -1.72
C PHE A 79 -5.58 -8.34 -0.32
N ILE A 80 -4.68 -8.05 0.60
CA ILE A 80 -5.02 -7.60 1.95
C ILE A 80 -4.32 -6.27 2.20
N LEU A 81 -5.10 -5.24 2.44
CA LEU A 81 -4.63 -3.89 2.69
C LEU A 81 -4.73 -3.62 4.19
N LEU A 82 -3.60 -3.44 4.86
CA LEU A 82 -3.54 -3.10 6.27
C LEU A 82 -3.18 -1.64 6.43
N LEU A 83 -4.14 -0.80 6.82
CA LEU A 83 -3.98 0.65 6.93
C LEU A 83 -3.65 1.08 8.36
N HIS A 84 -2.94 2.20 8.49
CA HIS A 84 -2.56 2.81 9.77
C HIS A 84 -1.76 1.88 10.70
N PHE A 85 -0.83 1.11 10.14
CA PHE A 85 -0.06 0.10 10.89
C PHE A 85 0.77 0.66 12.05
N GLU A 86 1.08 1.97 12.06
CA GLU A 86 1.74 2.63 13.20
C GLU A 86 0.91 2.59 14.50
N ARG A 87 -0.40 2.35 14.40
CA ARG A 87 -1.32 2.19 15.54
C ARG A 87 -1.32 0.78 16.12
N ALA A 88 -0.72 -0.20 15.43
CA ALA A 88 -0.65 -1.57 15.91
C ALA A 88 0.08 -1.65 17.26
N ARG A 89 -0.50 -2.42 18.19
CA ARG A 89 0.09 -2.74 19.49
C ARG A 89 1.24 -3.73 19.33
N LYS A 90 2.08 -3.83 20.36
CA LYS A 90 3.24 -4.73 20.34
C LYS A 90 2.87 -6.19 20.00
N LYS A 91 1.83 -6.73 20.66
CA LYS A 91 1.36 -8.10 20.43
C LYS A 91 0.88 -8.34 18.99
N GLU A 92 0.24 -7.34 18.39
CA GLU A 92 -0.26 -7.39 17.01
C GLU A 92 0.90 -7.38 16.00
N LYS A 93 1.91 -6.54 16.25
CA LYS A 93 3.15 -6.52 15.47
C LYS A 93 3.90 -7.84 15.55
N GLU A 94 3.99 -8.44 16.74
CA GLU A 94 4.60 -9.77 16.95
C GLU A 94 3.86 -10.86 16.16
N ALA A 95 2.53 -10.86 16.19
CA ALA A 95 1.72 -11.81 15.41
C ALA A 95 1.93 -11.64 13.90
N LEU A 96 1.94 -10.39 13.41
CA LEU A 96 2.19 -10.12 12.00
C LEU A 96 3.61 -10.52 11.58
N LEU A 97 4.61 -10.25 12.43
CA LEU A 97 6.00 -10.65 12.20
C LEU A 97 6.15 -12.16 12.03
N GLU A 98 5.41 -12.95 12.81
CA GLU A 98 5.41 -14.41 12.67
C GLU A 98 4.86 -14.85 11.30
N TYR A 99 3.75 -14.26 10.88
CA TYR A 99 3.19 -14.49 9.53
C TYR A 99 4.18 -14.10 8.41
N LEU A 100 4.87 -12.96 8.54
CA LEU A 100 5.80 -12.46 7.52
C LEU A 100 7.04 -13.35 7.30
N LYS A 101 7.34 -14.28 8.22
CA LYS A 101 8.44 -15.25 8.04
C LYS A 101 8.13 -16.31 6.99
N ASP A 102 6.86 -16.70 6.87
CA ASP A 102 6.38 -17.68 5.88
C ASP A 102 4.99 -17.26 5.35
N PRO A 103 4.90 -16.16 4.59
CA PRO A 103 3.62 -15.63 4.14
C PRO A 103 3.06 -16.47 3.00
N SER A 104 1.72 -16.54 2.92
CA SER A 104 1.04 -17.26 1.85
C SER A 104 1.46 -16.76 0.46
N PRO A 105 1.90 -17.63 -0.47
CA PRO A 105 2.35 -17.22 -1.79
C PRO A 105 1.22 -16.70 -2.69
N THR A 106 -0.03 -17.03 -2.35
CA THR A 106 -1.24 -16.59 -3.08
C THR A 106 -1.83 -15.30 -2.54
N THR A 107 -1.25 -14.75 -1.47
CA THR A 107 -1.73 -13.52 -0.82
C THR A 107 -0.71 -12.41 -1.01
N ARG A 108 -1.21 -11.21 -1.28
CA ARG A 108 -0.47 -9.96 -1.39
C ARG A 108 -0.88 -9.08 -0.22
N LEU A 109 -0.13 -9.18 0.88
CA LEU A 109 -0.31 -8.34 2.05
C LEU A 109 0.40 -6.99 1.83
N ILE A 110 -0.36 -5.90 1.82
CA ILE A 110 0.16 -4.55 1.60
C ILE A 110 -0.08 -3.75 2.89
N ILE A 111 1.00 -3.45 3.59
CA ILE A 111 1.00 -2.72 4.85
C ILE A 111 1.23 -1.24 4.54
N PHE A 112 0.32 -0.38 4.99
CA PHE A 112 0.44 1.07 4.92
C PHE A 112 0.71 1.64 6.30
N SER A 113 1.73 2.48 6.40
CA SER A 113 2.05 3.19 7.65
C SER A 113 2.60 4.58 7.41
N GLU A 114 2.30 5.48 8.33
CA GLU A 114 2.95 6.79 8.44
C GLU A 114 4.38 6.70 8.98
N LYS A 115 4.78 5.55 9.54
CA LYS A 115 6.12 5.33 10.06
C LYS A 115 6.89 4.37 9.17
N ALA A 116 8.20 4.59 9.09
CA ALA A 116 9.11 3.62 8.48
C ALA A 116 9.05 2.27 9.23
N PRO A 117 9.30 1.14 8.55
CA PRO A 117 9.22 -0.18 9.16
C PRO A 117 10.27 -0.33 10.27
N GLU A 118 9.87 -0.97 11.36
CA GLU A 118 10.75 -1.35 12.46
C GLU A 118 11.81 -2.36 11.98
N ALA A 119 12.93 -2.47 12.71
CA ALA A 119 14.09 -3.25 12.28
C ALA A 119 13.75 -4.72 11.97
N GLU A 120 12.84 -5.31 12.74
CA GLU A 120 12.38 -6.69 12.59
C GLU A 120 11.66 -6.90 11.25
N ILE A 121 10.66 -6.06 10.93
CA ILE A 121 9.95 -6.10 9.64
C ILE A 121 10.90 -5.76 8.49
N LYS A 122 11.76 -4.76 8.69
CA LYS A 122 12.75 -4.33 7.71
C LYS A 122 13.73 -5.43 7.33
N SER A 123 14.06 -6.33 8.26
CA SER A 123 14.95 -7.47 7.98
C SER A 123 14.32 -8.52 7.07
N LEU A 124 12.99 -8.62 7.05
CA LEU A 124 12.23 -9.53 6.19
C LEU A 124 11.95 -8.93 4.80
N LEU A 125 11.96 -7.60 4.69
CA LEU A 125 11.72 -6.87 3.45
C LEU A 125 12.90 -6.96 2.49
N ARG A 126 12.66 -7.44 1.28
CA ARG A 126 13.56 -7.19 0.14
C ARG A 126 13.46 -5.73 -0.28
N SER A 127 14.47 -5.26 -1.03
CA SER A 127 14.49 -3.87 -1.50
C SER A 127 13.18 -3.53 -2.19
N GLU A 128 12.66 -4.35 -3.10
CA GLU A 128 11.46 -4.14 -3.89
C GLU A 128 10.16 -4.07 -3.07
N GLN A 129 10.11 -4.72 -1.91
CA GLN A 129 8.93 -4.79 -1.04
C GLN A 129 8.74 -3.52 -0.20
N PHE A 130 9.81 -2.74 0.00
CA PHE A 130 9.72 -1.48 0.73
C PHE A 130 9.55 -0.29 -0.21
N ILE A 131 8.45 0.45 -0.09
CA ILE A 131 8.13 1.63 -0.90
C ILE A 131 7.94 2.82 0.04
N SER A 132 8.82 3.82 -0.04
CA SER A 132 8.62 5.10 0.65
C SER A 132 8.02 6.12 -0.32
N LEU A 133 6.83 6.62 0.00
CA LEU A 133 6.07 7.64 -0.74
C LEU A 133 6.22 9.04 -0.14
N GLU A 134 7.30 9.30 0.59
CA GLU A 134 7.64 10.66 1.01
C GLU A 134 8.15 11.44 -0.20
N LEU A 135 7.32 12.36 -0.70
CA LEU A 135 7.72 13.33 -1.72
C LEU A 135 8.01 14.66 -1.04
N ASN A 136 9.19 15.23 -1.31
CA ASN A 136 9.40 16.63 -1.01
C ASN A 136 8.56 17.52 -1.95
N GLN A 137 8.33 18.78 -1.59
CA GLN A 137 7.48 19.69 -2.39
C GLN A 137 7.85 19.74 -3.88
N THR A 138 9.16 19.72 -4.20
CA THR A 138 9.61 19.75 -5.59
C THR A 138 9.23 18.48 -6.34
N GLN A 139 9.39 17.31 -5.72
CA GLN A 139 8.97 16.03 -6.30
C GLN A 139 7.44 15.95 -6.42
N LEU A 140 6.71 16.51 -5.45
CA LEU A 140 5.25 16.58 -5.48
C LEU A 140 4.78 17.43 -6.66
N ARG A 141 5.34 18.63 -6.86
CA ARG A 141 5.07 19.47 -8.05
C ARG A 141 5.30 18.70 -9.35
N HIS A 142 6.45 18.04 -9.49
CA HIS A 142 6.75 17.25 -10.68
C HIS A 142 5.76 16.11 -10.89
N TRP A 143 5.33 15.47 -9.80
CA TRP A 143 4.37 14.39 -9.83
C TRP A 143 2.99 14.87 -10.27
N VAL A 144 2.47 15.96 -9.70
CA VAL A 144 1.17 16.55 -10.08
C VAL A 144 1.17 16.95 -11.56
N LYS A 145 2.26 17.58 -12.03
CA LYS A 145 2.44 17.91 -13.46
C LYS A 145 2.46 16.65 -14.33
N SER A 146 3.13 15.58 -13.88
CA SER A 146 3.15 14.31 -14.61
C SER A 146 1.77 13.66 -14.67
N LEU A 147 0.99 13.72 -13.58
CA LEU A 147 -0.37 13.21 -13.53
C LEU A 147 -1.30 13.99 -14.47
N ALA A 148 -1.20 15.33 -14.47
CA ALA A 148 -1.95 16.18 -15.38
C ALA A 148 -1.67 15.80 -16.84
N ARG A 149 -0.39 15.61 -17.19
CA ARG A 149 0.03 15.22 -18.55
C ARG A 149 -0.50 13.85 -18.96
N GLN A 150 -0.54 12.88 -18.05
CA GLN A 150 -1.18 11.58 -18.32
C GLN A 150 -2.67 11.71 -18.63
N LYS A 151 -3.33 12.75 -18.10
CA LYS A 151 -4.72 13.09 -18.41
C LYS A 151 -4.87 14.06 -19.60
N GLY A 152 -3.78 14.33 -20.34
CA GLY A 152 -3.80 15.25 -21.49
C GLY A 152 -3.84 16.74 -21.12
N LEU A 153 -3.56 17.09 -19.86
CA LEU A 153 -3.54 18.47 -19.36
C LEU A 153 -2.09 18.92 -19.13
N ASP A 154 -1.75 20.15 -19.51
CA ASP A 154 -0.48 20.77 -19.12
C ASP A 154 -0.77 21.93 -18.16
N ILE A 155 -0.21 21.85 -16.96
CA ILE A 155 -0.45 22.80 -15.87
C ILE A 155 0.85 23.54 -15.53
N SER A 156 0.71 24.83 -15.20
CA SER A 156 1.86 25.64 -14.75
C SER A 156 2.31 25.21 -13.35
N GLU A 157 3.50 25.65 -12.95
CA GLU A 157 4.02 25.39 -11.60
C GLU A 157 3.14 26.01 -10.51
N GLN A 158 2.58 27.20 -10.76
CA GLN A 158 1.68 27.86 -9.81
C GLN A 158 0.39 27.05 -9.59
N ILE A 159 -0.16 26.44 -10.65
CA ILE A 159 -1.35 25.58 -10.53
C ILE A 159 -1.00 24.30 -9.76
N ALA A 160 0.17 23.72 -10.01
CA ALA A 160 0.62 22.55 -9.27
C ALA A 160 0.77 22.86 -7.77
N ASP A 161 1.37 23.99 -7.40
CA ASP A 161 1.49 24.42 -6.00
C ASP A 161 0.13 24.70 -5.34
N LEU A 162 -0.82 25.28 -6.08
CA LEU A 162 -2.19 25.51 -5.60
C LEU A 162 -2.90 24.18 -5.29
N ILE A 163 -2.82 23.20 -6.20
CA ILE A 163 -3.42 21.86 -6.00
C ILE A 163 -2.83 21.19 -4.75
N ILE A 164 -1.51 21.29 -4.58
CA ILE A 164 -0.81 20.73 -3.43
C ILE A 164 -1.29 21.37 -2.12
N THR A 165 -1.56 22.67 -2.12
CA THR A 165 -1.97 23.41 -0.91
C THR A 165 -3.43 23.16 -0.53
N LEU A 166 -4.25 22.72 -1.48
CA LEU A 166 -5.69 22.47 -1.30
C LEU A 166 -6.03 21.00 -0.94
N THR A 167 -5.03 20.12 -0.96
CA THR A 167 -5.16 18.69 -0.63
C THR A 167 -4.78 18.47 0.82
#